data_AF-A0AA39Y3Q9-F1
#
_entry.id   AF-A0AA39Y3Q9-F1
#
_cell.length_a   1.000
_cell.length_b   1.000
_cell.length_c   1.000
_cell.angle_alpha   90.00
_cell.angle_beta   90.00
_cell.angle_gamma   90.00
#
_symmetry.space_group_name_H-M   'P 1'
#
loop_
_entity.id
_entity.type
_entity.pdbx_description
1 polymer ?
#
loop_
_entity_poly.entity_id
_entity_poly.type
_entity_poly.pdbx_seq_one_letter_code
_entity_poly.pdbx_strand_id
1 'polypeptide(L)'
;MKLYLLPISTRRTLLYCQKLNAPTSQKQTWGDWVQSKASRTWADWEKKDDGWQKKVVNYGNYAFRRIPYEEWGLKSVPPLSQSRREGELNGSEKVEVVYPKSLLAMDKIPKILHTLATERESLHKKRLIWCFVGMPLTIPVGIIPLIPNLPFFYLCYRAWSHYRALAGGKHIQFLLQKNLLTLTPSPVVDEVYADQKQPLPSTPQPTTTLKAGPDGETFKTFDPSNTKVPNPDGETMLLSQANGKKMTQALDLPQLEVELERAIWQVETAIKESNKEAAGPEEGGSSSAKDAPKPDEAKSHEDKKSQ
;
A
#
# COMPACT_ATOMS: atom_id res chain seq x y z
N MET A 1 1.06 8.09 -21.15
CA MET A 1 1.42 7.75 -19.75
C MET A 1 1.79 6.27 -19.66
N LYS A 2 2.55 5.85 -18.64
CA LYS A 2 2.90 4.42 -18.43
C LYS A 2 2.20 3.88 -17.19
N LEU A 3 1.49 2.77 -17.35
CA LEU A 3 0.86 2.02 -16.26
C LEU A 3 1.71 0.78 -15.97
N TYR A 4 2.21 0.65 -14.76
CA TYR A 4 2.95 -0.50 -14.29
C TYR A 4 1.99 -1.43 -13.53
N LEU A 5 1.96 -2.69 -13.93
CA LEU A 5 1.25 -3.77 -13.26
C LEU A 5 2.26 -4.73 -12.66
N LEU A 6 2.38 -4.70 -11.34
CA LEU A 6 3.41 -5.44 -10.61
C LEU A 6 2.74 -6.44 -9.66
N PRO A 7 2.80 -7.75 -9.94
CA PRO A 7 2.33 -8.78 -9.03
C PRO A 7 3.08 -8.73 -7.69
N ILE A 8 2.37 -8.58 -6.59
CA ILE A 8 2.95 -8.61 -5.23
C ILE A 8 2.80 -10.00 -4.63
N SER A 9 1.64 -10.62 -4.85
CA SER A 9 1.32 -11.98 -4.43
C SER A 9 0.62 -12.73 -5.57
N THR A 10 0.36 -14.02 -5.37
CA THR A 10 -0.40 -14.84 -6.32
C THR A 10 -1.83 -14.32 -6.59
N ARG A 11 -2.37 -13.44 -5.74
CA ARG A 11 -3.73 -12.89 -5.86
C ARG A 11 -3.77 -11.37 -6.03
N ARG A 12 -2.71 -10.65 -5.67
CA ARG A 12 -2.71 -9.18 -5.58
C ARG A 12 -1.67 -8.56 -6.49
N THR A 13 -2.11 -7.55 -7.23
CA THR A 13 -1.29 -6.79 -8.18
C THR A 13 -1.33 -5.31 -7.80
N LEU A 14 -0.16 -4.67 -7.79
CA LEU A 14 -0.03 -3.22 -7.68
C LEU A 14 -0.23 -2.59 -9.05
N LEU A 15 -1.03 -1.53 -9.07
CA LEU A 15 -1.11 -0.60 -10.19
C LEU A 15 -0.36 0.68 -9.84
N TYR A 16 0.50 1.15 -10.73
CA TYR A 16 1.14 2.45 -10.61
C TYR A 16 1.16 3.19 -11.95
N CYS A 17 0.83 4.48 -11.96
CA CYS A 17 0.84 5.31 -13.16
C CYS A 17 1.98 6.32 -13.10
N GLN A 18 2.91 6.20 -14.04
CA GLN A 18 3.93 7.21 -14.31
C GLN A 18 3.39 8.22 -15.33
N LYS A 19 3.42 9.49 -14.94
CA LYS A 19 3.10 10.62 -15.80
C LYS A 19 4.34 10.96 -16.63
N LEU A 20 4.30 10.66 -17.93
CA LEU A 20 5.45 10.86 -18.83
C LEU A 20 5.69 12.33 -19.22
N ASN A 21 4.65 13.18 -19.13
CA ASN A 21 4.72 14.58 -19.53
C ASN A 21 4.07 15.45 -18.45
N ALA A 22 4.83 15.86 -17.45
CA ALA A 22 4.49 17.04 -16.68
C ALA A 22 5.26 18.21 -17.31
N PRO A 23 4.60 19.16 -17.99
CA PRO A 23 5.32 20.29 -18.57
C PRO A 23 5.96 21.10 -17.44
N THR A 24 7.28 21.09 -17.38
CA THR A 24 8.12 21.81 -16.39
C THR A 24 7.94 23.33 -16.47
N SER A 25 7.21 23.84 -17.46
CA SER A 25 7.01 25.25 -17.77
C SER A 25 5.58 25.77 -17.52
N GLN A 26 4.74 25.04 -16.78
CA GLN A 26 3.39 25.52 -16.49
C GLN A 26 3.44 26.57 -15.37
N LYS A 27 2.90 27.77 -15.63
CA LYS A 27 2.80 28.86 -14.63
C LYS A 27 2.18 28.30 -13.35
N GLN A 28 2.83 28.59 -12.21
CA GLN A 28 2.40 28.11 -10.89
C GLN A 28 0.92 28.44 -10.70
N THR A 29 0.08 27.40 -10.67
CA THR A 29 -1.36 27.57 -10.41
C THR A 29 -1.52 27.90 -8.93
N TRP A 30 -2.59 28.60 -8.56
CA TRP A 30 -2.93 28.81 -7.14
C TRP A 30 -2.96 27.50 -6.34
N GLY A 31 -3.40 26.40 -6.97
CA GLY A 31 -3.34 25.06 -6.39
C GLY A 31 -1.91 24.58 -6.11
N ASP A 32 -0.98 24.81 -7.04
CA ASP A 32 0.44 24.43 -6.90
C ASP A 32 1.11 25.21 -5.77
N TRP A 33 0.72 26.48 -5.59
CA TRP A 33 1.17 27.30 -4.46
C TRP A 33 0.66 26.75 -3.13
N VAL A 34 -0.64 26.43 -3.02
CA VAL A 34 -1.22 25.85 -1.79
C VAL A 34 -0.52 24.53 -1.45
N GLN A 35 -0.34 23.66 -2.46
CA GLN A 35 0.35 22.39 -2.27
C GLN A 35 1.80 22.60 -1.82
N SER A 36 2.53 23.51 -2.45
CA SER A 36 3.91 23.81 -2.08
C SER A 36 4.01 24.33 -0.63
N LYS A 37 3.08 25.20 -0.23
CA LYS A 37 3.01 25.73 1.15
C LYS A 37 2.67 24.64 2.16
N ALA A 38 1.71 23.78 1.84
CA ALA A 38 1.35 22.64 2.69
C ALA A 38 2.54 21.68 2.86
N SER A 39 3.24 21.33 1.77
CA SER A 39 4.42 20.46 1.82
C SER A 39 5.54 21.03 2.67
N ARG A 40 5.84 22.33 2.54
CA ARG A 40 6.84 23.01 3.39
C ARG A 40 6.44 22.98 4.86
N THR A 41 5.19 23.35 5.14
CA THR A 41 4.65 23.36 6.51
C THR A 41 4.71 21.96 7.14
N TRP A 42 4.39 20.92 6.37
CA TRP A 42 4.48 19.53 6.81
C TRP A 42 5.93 19.13 7.14
N ALA A 43 6.87 19.45 6.25
CA ALA A 43 8.30 19.18 6.46
C ALA A 43 8.86 19.92 7.70
N ASP A 44 8.41 21.15 7.94
CA ASP A 44 8.79 21.92 9.12
C ASP A 44 8.23 21.31 10.41
N TRP A 45 7.01 20.76 10.37
CA TRP A 45 6.41 20.05 11.51
C TRP A 45 7.09 18.71 11.78
N GLU A 46 7.55 18.02 10.74
CA GLU A 46 8.26 16.74 10.86
C GLU A 46 9.61 16.89 11.58
N LYS A 47 10.31 18.00 11.36
CA LYS A 47 11.59 18.32 11.99
C LYS A 47 11.49 18.67 13.49
N LYS A 48 10.29 18.91 14.01
CA LYS A 48 10.13 19.24 15.44
C LYS A 48 10.34 18.00 16.31
N ASP A 49 10.97 18.19 17.46
CA ASP A 49 11.24 17.12 18.41
C ASP A 49 9.98 16.69 19.17
N ASP A 50 9.11 17.63 19.55
CA ASP A 50 7.84 17.36 20.24
C ASP A 50 6.79 18.48 19.99
N GLY A 51 5.56 18.27 20.47
CA GLY A 51 4.43 19.20 20.41
C GLY A 51 3.25 18.68 19.61
N TRP A 52 2.15 19.44 19.60
CA TRP A 52 0.93 19.04 18.88
C TRP A 52 1.19 18.84 17.37
N GLN A 53 2.07 19.64 16.76
CA GLN A 53 2.45 19.51 15.35
C GLN A 53 3.12 18.17 15.05
N LYS A 54 4.07 17.75 15.89
CA LYS A 54 4.73 16.44 15.78
C LYS A 54 3.72 15.31 15.95
N LYS A 55 2.79 15.42 16.90
CA LYS A 55 1.68 14.46 17.08
C LYS A 55 0.80 14.37 15.83
N VAL A 56 0.49 15.51 15.19
CA VAL A 56 -0.27 15.54 13.93
C VAL A 56 0.48 14.84 12.81
N VAL A 57 1.78 15.12 12.64
CA VAL A 57 2.61 14.45 11.62
C VAL A 57 2.67 12.95 11.88
N ASN A 58 2.92 12.52 13.12
CA ASN A 58 2.98 11.11 13.49
C ASN A 58 1.65 10.40 13.21
N TYR A 59 0.53 10.98 13.64
CA TYR A 59 -0.80 10.42 13.39
C TYR A 59 -1.15 10.43 11.89
N GLY A 60 -0.82 11.49 11.16
CA GLY A 60 -1.08 11.58 9.73
C GLY A 60 -0.25 10.57 8.94
N ASN A 61 1.03 10.40 9.25
CA ASN A 61 1.88 9.35 8.68
C ASN A 61 1.33 7.95 8.99
N TYR A 62 0.86 7.72 10.22
CA TYR A 62 0.19 6.48 10.60
C TYR A 62 -1.10 6.26 9.78
N ALA A 63 -1.92 7.29 9.61
CA ALA A 63 -3.14 7.23 8.81
C ALA A 63 -2.84 6.97 7.32
N PHE A 64 -1.80 7.61 6.75
CA PHE A 64 -1.39 7.39 5.36
C PHE A 64 -0.91 5.96 5.11
N ARG A 65 -0.21 5.34 6.06
CA ARG A 65 0.22 3.92 5.97
C ARG A 65 -0.96 2.95 5.92
N ARG A 66 -2.09 3.30 6.52
CA ARG A 66 -3.33 2.49 6.52
C ARG A 66 -4.17 2.64 5.26
N ILE A 67 -3.88 3.61 4.40
CA ILE A 67 -4.60 3.77 3.14
C ILE A 67 -4.23 2.57 2.23
N PRO A 68 -5.21 1.81 1.72
CA PRO A 68 -4.94 0.65 0.86
C PRO A 68 -4.10 1.05 -0.36
N TYR A 69 -3.11 0.24 -0.72
CA TYR A 69 -2.24 0.51 -1.86
C TYR A 69 -3.02 0.63 -3.19
N GLU A 70 -4.17 -0.02 -3.32
CA GLU A 70 -5.04 0.10 -4.50
C GLU A 70 -5.61 1.52 -4.65
N GLU A 71 -5.93 2.18 -3.53
CA GLU A 71 -6.37 3.58 -3.54
C GLU A 71 -5.23 4.48 -4.03
N TRP A 72 -4.00 4.23 -3.58
CA TRP A 72 -2.83 4.97 -4.04
C TRP A 72 -2.52 4.73 -5.52
N GLY A 73 -2.64 3.48 -5.98
CA GLY A 73 -2.49 3.11 -7.37
C GLY A 73 -3.47 3.85 -8.27
N LEU A 74 -4.77 3.85 -7.93
CA LEU A 74 -5.78 4.60 -8.68
C LEU A 74 -5.57 6.13 -8.60
N LYS A 75 -5.09 6.65 -7.47
CA LYS A 75 -4.77 8.08 -7.32
C LYS A 75 -3.60 8.54 -8.18
N SER A 76 -2.66 7.66 -8.50
CA SER A 76 -1.53 7.99 -9.39
C SER A 76 -2.03 8.29 -10.81
N VAL A 77 -3.12 7.62 -11.24
CA VAL A 77 -3.75 7.83 -12.54
C VAL A 77 -4.29 9.25 -12.63
N PRO A 78 -3.93 10.01 -13.67
CA PRO A 78 -4.44 11.35 -13.84
C PRO A 78 -5.95 11.30 -14.14
N PRO A 79 -6.74 12.31 -13.74
CA PRO A 79 -8.16 12.32 -14.03
C PRO A 79 -8.39 12.51 -15.54
N LEU A 80 -9.49 11.95 -16.04
CA LEU A 80 -9.91 12.09 -17.44
C LEU A 80 -10.48 13.49 -17.70
N SER A 81 -9.61 14.45 -18.03
CA SER A 81 -10.01 15.77 -18.53
C SER A 81 -10.45 15.69 -19.99
N GLN A 82 -11.27 16.63 -20.47
CA GLN A 82 -11.72 16.68 -21.87
C GLN A 82 -10.55 16.69 -22.87
N SER A 83 -9.56 17.56 -22.66
CA SER A 83 -8.35 17.63 -23.51
C SER A 83 -7.58 16.30 -23.54
N ARG A 84 -7.40 15.64 -22.40
CA ARG A 84 -6.77 14.30 -22.34
C ARG A 84 -7.59 13.25 -23.08
N ARG A 85 -8.90 13.25 -22.89
CA ARG A 85 -9.80 12.31 -23.57
C ARG A 85 -9.66 12.42 -25.09
N GLU A 86 -9.59 13.64 -25.61
CA GLU A 86 -9.37 13.89 -27.04
C GLU A 86 -7.96 13.47 -27.48
N GLY A 87 -6.93 13.77 -26.68
CA GLY A 87 -5.56 13.35 -26.98
C GLY A 87 -5.37 11.83 -27.02
N GLU A 88 -6.01 11.11 -26.11
CA GLU A 88 -5.97 9.64 -26.07
C GLU A 88 -6.77 9.01 -27.21
N LEU A 89 -7.92 9.59 -27.58
CA LEU A 89 -8.72 9.12 -28.73
C LEU A 89 -8.03 9.38 -30.07
N ASN A 90 -7.33 10.51 -30.18
CA ASN A 90 -6.60 10.90 -31.38
C ASN A 90 -5.21 10.23 -31.45
N GLY A 91 -4.82 9.44 -30.43
CA GLY A 91 -3.54 8.73 -30.38
C GLY A 91 -2.32 9.60 -30.08
N SER A 92 -2.51 10.87 -29.71
CA SER A 92 -1.42 11.77 -29.33
C SER A 92 -0.89 11.48 -27.91
N GLU A 93 -1.75 11.02 -27.00
CA GLU A 93 -1.37 10.52 -25.68
C GLU A 93 -1.48 8.99 -25.63
N LYS A 94 -0.38 8.28 -25.96
CA LYS A 94 -0.34 6.82 -25.86
C LYS A 94 -0.29 6.35 -24.41
N VAL A 95 -1.08 5.32 -24.09
CA VAL A 95 -1.09 4.66 -22.79
C VAL A 95 -0.46 3.28 -22.91
N GLU A 96 0.71 3.12 -22.32
CA GLU A 96 1.44 1.85 -22.30
C GLU A 96 1.21 1.14 -20.98
N VAL A 97 0.94 -0.16 -21.03
CA VAL A 97 0.82 -1.02 -19.84
C VAL A 97 2.04 -1.92 -19.78
N VAL A 98 2.87 -1.69 -18.78
CA VAL A 98 4.10 -2.42 -18.49
C VAL A 98 3.80 -3.55 -17.49
N TYR A 99 4.17 -4.77 -17.85
CA TYR A 99 3.92 -5.95 -17.01
C TYR A 99 5.02 -7.02 -17.20
N PRO A 100 5.25 -7.89 -16.20
CA PRO A 100 6.10 -9.07 -16.34
C PRO A 100 5.39 -10.16 -17.16
N LYS A 101 5.94 -10.52 -18.32
CA LYS A 101 5.38 -11.58 -19.17
C LYS A 101 5.49 -12.97 -18.53
N SER A 102 6.47 -13.16 -17.66
CA SER A 102 6.70 -14.43 -16.95
C SER A 102 5.56 -14.77 -15.97
N LEU A 103 4.90 -13.75 -15.40
CA LEU A 103 3.86 -13.92 -14.37
C LEU A 103 2.46 -13.56 -14.86
N LEU A 104 2.34 -12.63 -15.82
CA LEU A 104 1.07 -12.14 -16.32
C LEU A 104 0.92 -12.42 -17.82
N ALA A 105 -0.11 -13.20 -18.14
CA ALA A 105 -0.50 -13.46 -19.52
C ALA A 105 -1.28 -12.25 -20.10
N MET A 106 -1.05 -11.94 -21.38
CA MET A 106 -1.61 -10.75 -22.05
C MET A 106 -3.14 -10.68 -22.00
N ASP A 107 -3.80 -11.84 -22.12
CA ASP A 107 -5.25 -12.02 -22.09
C ASP A 107 -5.87 -11.65 -20.74
N LYS A 108 -5.10 -11.80 -19.64
CA LYS A 108 -5.58 -11.53 -18.29
C LYS A 108 -5.46 -10.05 -17.89
N ILE A 109 -4.64 -9.28 -18.59
CA ILE A 109 -4.35 -7.87 -18.23
C ILE A 109 -5.61 -7.00 -18.24
N PRO A 110 -6.46 -7.02 -19.29
CA PRO A 110 -7.68 -6.22 -19.30
C PRO A 110 -8.62 -6.58 -18.13
N LYS A 111 -8.70 -7.87 -17.78
CA LYS A 111 -9.50 -8.37 -16.66
C LYS A 111 -8.96 -7.85 -15.32
N ILE A 112 -7.65 -7.92 -15.10
CA ILE A 112 -7.00 -7.40 -13.88
C ILE A 112 -7.24 -5.89 -13.75
N LEU A 113 -7.01 -5.13 -14.82
CA LEU A 113 -7.25 -3.68 -14.82
C LEU A 113 -8.71 -3.33 -14.55
N HIS A 114 -9.64 -4.07 -15.16
CA HIS A 114 -11.06 -3.88 -14.90
C HIS A 114 -11.40 -4.12 -13.43
N THR A 115 -10.93 -5.23 -12.84
CA THR A 115 -11.11 -5.53 -11.42
C THR A 115 -10.55 -4.40 -10.53
N LEU A 116 -9.28 -4.02 -10.72
CA LEU A 116 -8.65 -2.93 -9.95
C LEU A 116 -9.41 -1.59 -10.06
N ALA A 117 -10.01 -1.30 -11.22
CA ALA A 117 -10.73 -0.07 -11.47
C ALA A 117 -12.16 -0.05 -10.88
N THR A 118 -12.76 -1.20 -10.61
CA THR A 118 -14.19 -1.33 -10.27
C THR A 118 -14.46 -1.86 -8.87
N GLU A 119 -13.60 -2.75 -8.35
CA GLU A 119 -13.82 -3.50 -7.11
C GLU A 119 -14.12 -2.59 -5.91
N ARG A 120 -13.42 -1.46 -5.80
CA ARG A 120 -13.56 -0.51 -4.68
C ARG A 120 -14.38 0.73 -5.03
N GLU A 121 -15.04 0.78 -6.19
CA GLU A 121 -15.77 1.95 -6.66
C GLU A 121 -16.92 2.34 -5.73
N SER A 122 -17.75 1.36 -5.33
CA SER A 122 -18.89 1.58 -4.43
C SER A 122 -18.46 2.10 -3.06
N LEU A 123 -17.37 1.55 -2.51
CA LEU A 123 -16.77 1.97 -1.25
C LEU A 123 -16.31 3.42 -1.32
N HIS A 124 -15.59 3.81 -2.37
CA HIS A 124 -15.11 5.18 -2.53
C HIS A 124 -16.26 6.18 -2.70
N LYS A 125 -17.32 5.83 -3.44
CA LYS A 125 -18.52 6.67 -3.55
C LYS A 125 -19.19 6.89 -2.19
N LYS A 126 -19.44 5.80 -1.45
CA LYS A 126 -20.06 5.87 -0.12
C LYS A 126 -19.22 6.70 0.84
N ARG A 127 -17.91 6.45 0.92
CA ARG A 127 -17.01 7.21 1.82
C ARG A 127 -16.88 8.67 1.42
N LEU A 128 -16.88 9.00 0.13
CA LEU A 128 -16.89 10.37 -0.36
C LEU A 128 -18.13 11.13 0.15
N ILE A 129 -19.32 10.53 0.03
CA ILE A 129 -20.57 11.09 0.55
C ILE A 129 -20.48 11.33 2.06
N TRP A 130 -20.00 10.33 2.81
CA TRP A 130 -19.81 10.48 4.26
C TRP A 130 -18.81 11.58 4.63
N CYS A 131 -17.77 11.82 3.83
CA CYS A 131 -16.87 12.96 4.05
C CYS A 131 -17.60 14.29 3.85
N PHE A 132 -18.45 14.41 2.81
CA PHE A 132 -19.27 15.60 2.59
C PHE A 132 -20.28 15.86 3.71
N VAL A 133 -20.89 14.81 4.25
CA VAL A 133 -21.81 14.92 5.41
C VAL A 133 -21.04 15.28 6.68
N GLY A 134 -19.84 14.72 6.89
CA GLY A 134 -19.05 14.98 8.09
C GLY A 134 -18.40 16.38 8.13
N MET A 135 -18.04 16.95 6.98
CA MET A 135 -17.40 18.26 6.91
C MET A 135 -18.17 19.37 7.66
N PRO A 136 -19.47 19.63 7.40
CA PRO A 136 -20.21 20.68 8.10
C PRO A 136 -20.28 20.45 9.62
N LEU A 137 -20.33 19.19 10.06
CA LEU A 137 -20.34 18.84 11.48
C LEU A 137 -19.01 19.17 12.17
N THR A 138 -17.91 19.14 11.43
CA THR A 138 -16.58 19.47 11.97
C THR A 138 -16.25 20.95 11.92
N ILE A 139 -16.96 21.78 11.16
CA ILE A 139 -16.68 23.23 11.04
C ILE A 139 -16.63 23.95 12.40
N PRO A 140 -17.56 23.72 13.36
CA PRO A 140 -17.55 24.41 14.65
C PRO A 140 -16.27 24.22 15.47
N VAL A 141 -15.55 23.12 15.27
CA VAL A 141 -14.25 22.86 15.95
C VAL A 141 -13.21 23.94 15.60
N GLY A 142 -13.34 24.58 14.44
CA GLY A 142 -12.45 25.66 14.01
C GLY A 142 -12.61 26.98 14.77
N ILE A 143 -13.60 27.11 15.65
CA ILE A 143 -13.79 28.30 16.49
C ILE A 143 -12.71 28.38 17.58
N ILE A 144 -12.04 27.27 17.92
CA ILE A 144 -10.99 27.22 18.93
C ILE A 144 -9.69 27.81 18.33
N PRO A 145 -9.16 28.93 18.86
CA PRO A 145 -8.05 29.67 18.23
C PRO A 145 -6.67 29.00 18.36
N LEU A 146 -6.55 27.88 19.09
CA LEU A 146 -5.26 27.29 19.46
C LEU A 146 -4.77 26.20 18.50
N ILE A 147 -5.67 25.52 17.78
CA ILE A 147 -5.34 24.36 16.92
C ILE A 147 -6.11 24.48 15.61
N PRO A 148 -5.48 24.26 14.43
CA PRO A 148 -6.22 24.20 13.17
C PRO A 148 -7.32 23.12 13.25
N ASN A 149 -8.41 23.29 12.51
CA ASN A 149 -9.50 22.31 12.46
C ASN A 149 -9.07 21.01 11.73
N LEU A 150 -8.23 20.21 12.39
CA LEU A 150 -7.68 18.97 11.87
C LEU A 150 -8.76 17.98 11.43
N PRO A 151 -9.90 17.80 12.16
CA PRO A 151 -10.99 16.95 11.69
C PRO A 151 -11.54 17.39 10.33
N PHE A 152 -11.79 18.69 10.15
CA PHE A 152 -12.27 19.22 8.88
C PHE A 152 -11.25 19.00 7.75
N PHE A 153 -9.99 19.38 7.96
CA PHE A 153 -8.95 19.20 6.94
C PHE A 153 -8.72 17.72 6.59
N TYR A 154 -8.81 16.82 7.57
CA TYR A 154 -8.77 15.38 7.33
C TYR A 154 -9.93 14.93 6.43
N LEU A 155 -11.16 15.38 6.69
CA LEU A 155 -12.31 15.05 5.84
C LEU A 155 -12.19 15.63 4.44
N CYS A 156 -11.68 16.86 4.27
CA CYS A 156 -11.39 17.43 2.96
C CYS A 156 -10.36 16.58 2.20
N TYR A 157 -9.26 16.20 2.87
CA TYR A 157 -8.25 15.34 2.28
C TYR A 157 -8.81 13.97 1.90
N ARG A 158 -9.61 13.33 2.78
CA ARG A 158 -10.22 12.03 2.50
C ARG A 158 -11.24 12.10 1.36
N ALA A 159 -12.03 13.17 1.30
CA ALA A 159 -12.92 13.44 0.17
C ALA A 159 -12.13 13.54 -1.14
N TRP A 160 -11.07 14.36 -1.16
CA TRP A 160 -10.20 14.48 -2.34
C TRP A 160 -9.54 13.15 -2.71
N SER A 161 -9.06 12.38 -1.73
CA SER A 161 -8.42 11.08 -1.94
C SER A 161 -9.38 10.08 -2.59
N HIS A 162 -10.61 9.98 -2.08
CA HIS A 162 -11.65 9.12 -2.65
C HIS A 162 -12.11 9.59 -4.03
N TYR A 163 -12.27 10.90 -4.23
CA TYR A 163 -12.57 11.47 -5.55
C TYR A 163 -11.47 11.14 -6.56
N ARG A 164 -10.19 11.31 -6.22
CA ARG A 164 -9.07 11.01 -7.12
C ARG A 164 -8.99 9.53 -7.48
N ALA A 165 -9.18 8.63 -6.52
CA ALA A 165 -9.24 7.19 -6.79
C ALA A 165 -10.41 6.83 -7.73
N LEU A 166 -11.61 7.39 -7.50
CA LEU A 166 -12.75 7.21 -8.40
C LEU A 166 -12.50 7.72 -9.81
N ALA A 167 -11.90 8.91 -9.93
CA ALA A 167 -11.56 9.49 -11.22
C ALA A 167 -10.51 8.64 -11.96
N GLY A 168 -9.53 8.10 -11.24
CA GLY A 168 -8.53 7.18 -11.80
C GLY A 168 -9.15 5.86 -12.27
N GLY A 169 -10.03 5.25 -11.46
CA GLY A 169 -10.77 4.04 -11.84
C GLY A 169 -11.61 4.26 -13.10
N LYS A 170 -12.38 5.36 -13.16
CA LYS A 170 -13.15 5.73 -14.37
C LYS A 170 -12.27 5.93 -15.59
N HIS A 171 -11.08 6.48 -15.41
CA HIS A 171 -10.13 6.67 -16.50
C HIS A 171 -9.64 5.32 -17.04
N ILE A 172 -9.27 4.36 -16.18
CA ILE A 172 -8.90 3.01 -16.60
C ILE A 172 -10.07 2.32 -17.32
N GLN A 173 -11.30 2.44 -16.80
CA GLN A 173 -12.49 1.90 -17.45
C GLN A 173 -12.68 2.49 -18.85
N PHE A 174 -12.48 3.80 -19.03
CA PHE A 174 -12.54 4.46 -20.35
C PHE A 174 -11.49 3.89 -21.33
N LEU A 175 -10.25 3.72 -20.88
CA LEU A 175 -9.17 3.18 -21.71
C LEU A 175 -9.43 1.73 -22.14
N LEU A 176 -9.98 0.92 -21.24
CA LEU A 176 -10.40 -0.46 -21.53
C LEU A 176 -11.56 -0.50 -22.54
N GLN A 177 -12.58 0.33 -22.34
CA GLN A 177 -13.75 0.39 -23.22
C GLN A 177 -13.41 0.84 -24.64
N LYS A 178 -12.42 1.72 -24.78
CA LYS A 178 -11.96 2.24 -26.09
C LYS A 178 -10.77 1.49 -26.65
N ASN A 179 -10.29 0.45 -25.96
CA ASN A 179 -9.14 -0.36 -26.33
C ASN A 179 -7.89 0.49 -26.67
N LEU A 180 -7.63 1.51 -25.85
CA LEU A 180 -6.54 2.48 -26.05
C LEU A 180 -5.23 2.06 -25.36
N LEU A 181 -5.15 0.81 -24.87
CA LEU A 181 -4.02 0.31 -24.09
C LEU A 181 -3.02 -0.41 -25.00
N THR A 182 -1.76 0.00 -24.93
CA THR A 182 -0.64 -0.71 -25.59
C THR A 182 0.06 -1.61 -24.57
N LEU A 183 -0.15 -2.93 -24.68
CA LEU A 183 0.45 -3.91 -23.78
C LEU A 183 1.94 -4.10 -24.11
N THR A 184 2.82 -3.70 -23.21
CA THR A 184 4.28 -3.76 -23.39
C THR A 184 4.91 -4.66 -22.33
N PRO A 185 5.36 -5.88 -22.66
CA PRO A 185 6.08 -6.72 -21.71
C PRO A 185 7.43 -6.06 -21.37
N SER A 186 7.83 -6.06 -20.10
CA SER A 186 9.13 -5.50 -19.67
C SER A 186 10.11 -6.59 -19.23
N PRO A 187 11.19 -6.83 -20.00
CA PRO A 187 12.25 -7.74 -19.61
C PRO A 187 12.91 -7.35 -18.28
N VAL A 188 13.08 -6.05 -18.04
CA VAL A 188 13.69 -5.51 -16.81
C VAL A 188 12.88 -5.91 -15.57
N VAL A 189 11.55 -5.85 -15.65
CA VAL A 189 10.68 -6.28 -14.55
C VAL A 189 10.72 -7.80 -14.41
N ASP A 190 10.69 -8.54 -15.52
CA ASP A 190 10.77 -10.00 -15.55
C ASP A 190 12.06 -10.55 -14.92
N GLU A 191 13.22 -9.93 -15.20
CA GLU A 191 14.52 -10.31 -14.63
C GLU A 191 14.51 -10.25 -13.09
N VAL A 192 13.94 -9.19 -12.51
CA VAL A 192 13.85 -9.03 -11.06
C VAL A 192 12.93 -10.07 -10.40
N TYR A 193 11.96 -10.62 -11.14
CA TYR A 193 11.16 -11.74 -10.69
C TYR A 193 11.86 -13.09 -10.90
N ALA A 194 12.66 -13.24 -11.97
CA ALA A 194 13.41 -14.46 -12.27
C ALA A 194 14.55 -14.71 -11.28
N ASP A 195 15.22 -13.67 -10.81
CA ASP A 195 16.32 -13.74 -9.83
C ASP A 195 15.87 -14.19 -8.43
N GLN A 196 14.58 -14.50 -8.23
CA GLN A 196 14.02 -14.87 -6.94
C GLN A 196 14.01 -16.38 -6.73
N LYS A 197 14.64 -16.84 -5.63
CA LYS A 197 14.43 -18.20 -5.13
C LYS A 197 13.06 -18.30 -4.47
N GLN A 198 12.09 -18.88 -5.19
CA GLN A 198 10.76 -19.18 -4.65
C GLN A 198 10.75 -20.53 -3.90
N PRO A 199 9.89 -20.71 -2.88
CA PRO A 199 8.93 -19.76 -2.34
C PRO A 199 9.57 -18.78 -1.36
N LEU A 200 9.15 -17.50 -1.43
CA LEU A 200 9.56 -16.51 -0.43
C LEU A 200 8.94 -16.90 0.93
N PRO A 201 9.72 -16.95 2.02
CA PRO A 201 9.17 -17.27 3.34
C PRO A 201 8.18 -16.18 3.78
N SER A 202 7.05 -16.58 4.36
CA SER A 202 6.03 -15.69 4.95
C SER A 202 6.51 -14.93 6.20
N THR A 203 7.81 -14.99 6.51
CA THR A 203 8.45 -14.51 7.74
C THR A 203 9.57 -13.53 7.38
N PRO A 204 9.66 -12.36 8.03
CA PRO A 204 10.60 -11.32 7.65
C PRO A 204 12.03 -11.73 7.97
N GLN A 205 12.93 -11.62 6.99
CA GLN A 205 14.32 -11.25 7.27
C GLN A 205 14.50 -9.77 6.91
N PRO A 206 14.71 -8.89 7.89
CA PRO A 206 15.22 -7.55 7.63
C PRO A 206 16.71 -7.69 7.33
N THR A 207 17.13 -7.55 6.08
CA THR A 207 18.54 -7.72 5.74
C THR A 207 19.06 -6.56 4.90
N THR A 208 19.36 -5.48 5.61
CA THR A 208 20.51 -4.63 5.29
C THR A 208 21.76 -5.48 5.46
N THR A 209 22.14 -6.28 4.46
CA THR A 209 23.50 -6.79 4.32
C THR A 209 23.68 -7.41 2.93
N LEU A 210 24.61 -6.79 2.20
CA LEU A 210 25.11 -7.25 0.92
C LEU A 210 25.83 -8.59 1.11
N LYS A 211 25.47 -9.59 0.30
CA LYS A 211 26.41 -10.64 -0.11
C LYS A 211 26.17 -11.00 -1.56
N ALA A 212 27.23 -10.85 -2.34
CA ALA A 212 27.37 -11.25 -3.73
C ALA A 212 27.75 -12.74 -3.82
N GLY A 213 27.37 -13.39 -4.91
CA GLY A 213 27.91 -14.68 -5.36
C GLY A 213 27.07 -15.28 -6.49
N PRO A 214 27.71 -15.92 -7.49
CA PRO A 214 27.23 -16.14 -8.86
C PRO A 214 26.40 -17.45 -8.92
N ASP A 215 25.73 -17.90 -9.99
CA ASP A 215 26.19 -18.25 -11.33
C ASP A 215 24.93 -18.39 -12.22
N GLY A 216 25.07 -18.24 -13.54
CA GLY A 216 23.94 -18.25 -14.47
C GLY A 216 23.34 -19.64 -14.69
N GLU A 217 22.04 -19.70 -14.96
CA GLU A 217 21.41 -20.84 -15.66
C GLU A 217 20.03 -20.49 -16.26
N THR A 218 19.95 -20.72 -17.57
CA THR A 218 18.79 -21.03 -18.44
C THR A 218 17.35 -20.74 -17.98
N PHE A 219 16.67 -19.92 -18.80
CA PHE A 219 15.23 -19.67 -18.82
C PHE A 219 14.39 -20.95 -18.74
N LYS A 220 13.64 -21.13 -17.65
CA LYS A 220 12.48 -22.02 -17.60
C LYS A 220 11.22 -21.19 -17.44
N THR A 221 10.28 -21.40 -18.35
CA THR A 221 8.91 -20.87 -18.28
C THR A 221 8.28 -21.32 -16.96
N PHE A 222 7.76 -20.36 -16.19
CA PHE A 222 7.11 -20.61 -14.91
C PHE A 222 5.77 -21.32 -15.13
N ASP A 223 5.69 -22.59 -14.71
CA ASP A 223 4.44 -23.35 -14.63
C ASP A 223 4.00 -23.34 -13.15
N PRO A 224 2.89 -22.66 -12.79
CA PRO A 224 2.44 -22.54 -11.41
C PRO A 224 2.02 -23.86 -10.76
N SER A 225 2.03 -24.98 -11.49
CA SER A 225 1.61 -26.30 -11.01
C SER A 225 2.69 -27.11 -10.29
N ASN A 226 3.98 -26.76 -10.36
CA ASN A 226 5.07 -27.63 -9.89
C ASN A 226 5.96 -27.07 -8.74
N THR A 227 5.52 -26.00 -8.09
CA THR A 227 6.19 -25.51 -6.86
C THR A 227 5.57 -26.20 -5.65
N LYS A 228 6.38 -26.83 -4.78
CA LYS A 228 5.90 -27.26 -3.45
C LYS A 228 5.45 -26.03 -2.68
N VAL A 229 4.17 -25.72 -2.77
CA VAL A 229 3.52 -24.62 -2.08
C VAL A 229 3.54 -24.93 -0.58
N PRO A 230 4.02 -24.04 0.30
CA PRO A 230 3.90 -24.24 1.75
C PRO A 230 2.44 -24.28 2.25
N ASN A 231 1.46 -24.02 1.37
CA ASN A 231 0.04 -24.17 1.65
C ASN A 231 -0.74 -24.19 0.31
N PRO A 232 -1.32 -25.33 -0.14
CA PRO A 232 -1.92 -25.45 -1.48
C PRO A 232 -3.09 -24.48 -1.76
N ASP A 233 -3.75 -23.97 -0.71
CA ASP A 233 -4.83 -22.97 -0.82
C ASP A 233 -4.41 -21.54 -0.40
N GLY A 234 -3.14 -21.35 -0.03
CA GLY A 234 -2.62 -20.11 0.57
C GLY A 234 -2.13 -19.07 -0.43
N GLU A 235 -2.41 -17.79 -0.16
CA GLU A 235 -1.82 -16.67 -0.88
C GLU A 235 -0.30 -16.58 -0.57
N THR A 236 0.54 -16.51 -1.61
CA THR A 236 2.01 -16.52 -1.47
C THR A 236 2.61 -15.24 -2.06
N MET A 237 3.65 -14.70 -1.42
CA MET A 237 4.38 -13.52 -1.90
C MET A 237 5.19 -13.83 -3.17
N LEU A 238 5.11 -12.93 -4.15
CA LEU A 238 5.87 -12.96 -5.40
C LEU A 238 6.97 -11.89 -5.46
N LEU A 239 6.94 -10.91 -4.55
CA LEU A 239 7.89 -9.82 -4.51
C LEU A 239 8.32 -9.52 -3.07
N SER A 240 9.63 -9.51 -2.82
CA SER A 240 10.22 -9.10 -1.54
C SER A 240 10.57 -7.62 -1.55
N GLN A 241 10.73 -7.03 -0.36
CA GLN A 241 11.15 -5.63 -0.21
C GLN A 241 12.48 -5.32 -0.93
N ALA A 242 13.47 -6.21 -0.76
CA ALA A 242 14.79 -6.03 -1.39
C ALA A 242 14.71 -6.03 -2.92
N ASN A 243 13.90 -6.91 -3.49
CA ASN A 243 13.72 -6.97 -4.94
C ASN A 243 12.81 -5.86 -5.46
N GLY A 244 11.83 -5.41 -4.67
CA GLY A 244 11.06 -4.21 -4.98
C GLY A 244 11.97 -2.98 -5.15
N LYS A 245 12.94 -2.81 -4.26
CA LYS A 245 13.95 -1.75 -4.37
C LYS A 245 14.85 -1.91 -5.60
N LYS A 246 15.32 -3.13 -5.90
CA LYS A 246 16.08 -3.38 -7.14
C LYS A 246 15.26 -3.05 -8.38
N MET A 247 13.97 -3.40 -8.38
CA MET A 247 13.05 -3.12 -9.48
C MET A 247 12.87 -1.63 -9.71
N THR A 248 12.66 -0.83 -8.66
CA THR A 248 12.48 0.61 -8.81
C THR A 248 13.75 1.32 -9.24
N GLN A 249 14.92 0.83 -8.81
CA GLN A 249 16.22 1.29 -9.30
C GLN A 249 16.45 0.95 -10.77
N ALA A 250 16.15 -0.29 -11.18
CA ALA A 250 16.30 -0.72 -12.57
C ALA A 250 15.33 0.01 -13.52
N LEU A 251 14.17 0.43 -13.03
CA LEU A 251 13.20 1.22 -13.79
C LEU A 251 13.44 2.75 -13.73
N ASP A 252 14.39 3.21 -12.91
CA ASP A 252 14.62 4.63 -12.61
C ASP A 252 13.35 5.37 -12.11
N LEU A 253 12.60 4.72 -11.20
CA LEU A 253 11.34 5.22 -10.65
C LEU A 253 11.39 5.37 -9.12
N PRO A 254 12.05 6.42 -8.59
CA PRO A 254 12.15 6.62 -7.15
C PRO A 254 10.78 6.83 -6.47
N GLN A 255 9.81 7.41 -7.19
CA GLN A 255 8.44 7.59 -6.67
C GLN A 255 7.66 6.28 -6.51
N LEU A 256 8.04 5.23 -7.25
CA LEU A 256 7.42 3.91 -7.14
C LEU A 256 7.90 3.16 -5.90
N GLU A 257 9.11 3.43 -5.39
CA GLU A 257 9.72 2.69 -4.28
C GLU A 257 8.82 2.71 -3.05
N VAL A 258 8.39 3.91 -2.62
CA VAL A 258 7.53 4.08 -1.44
C VAL A 258 6.16 3.40 -1.60
N GLU A 259 5.61 3.43 -2.82
CA GLU A 259 4.32 2.79 -3.11
C GLU A 259 4.43 1.27 -3.10
N LEU A 260 5.53 0.75 -3.65
CA LEU A 260 5.83 -0.67 -3.70
C LEU A 260 6.13 -1.24 -2.31
N GLU A 261 6.95 -0.54 -1.51
CA GLU A 261 7.26 -0.93 -0.13
C GLU A 261 5.99 -1.02 0.73
N ARG A 262 5.12 -0.02 0.61
CA ARG A 262 3.83 0.02 1.31
C ARG A 262 2.95 -1.14 0.88
N ALA A 263 2.86 -1.39 -0.42
CA ALA A 263 2.01 -2.44 -0.95
C ALA A 263 2.50 -3.83 -0.50
N ILE A 264 3.80 -4.11 -0.60
CA ILE A 264 4.41 -5.35 -0.08
C ILE A 264 4.11 -5.50 1.41
N TRP A 265 4.33 -4.46 2.22
CA TRP A 265 4.06 -4.51 3.66
C TRP A 265 2.58 -4.80 3.99
N GLN A 266 1.64 -4.18 3.26
CA GLN A 266 0.20 -4.41 3.46
C GLN A 266 -0.20 -5.84 3.07
N VAL A 267 0.33 -6.37 1.97
CA VAL A 267 0.03 -7.73 1.53
C VAL A 267 0.65 -8.76 2.48
N GLU A 268 1.90 -8.60 2.88
CA GLU A 268 2.54 -9.46 3.88
C GLU A 268 1.77 -9.49 5.20
N THR A 269 1.33 -8.33 5.68
CA THR A 269 0.56 -8.22 6.92
C THR A 269 -0.78 -8.95 6.79
N ALA A 270 -1.48 -8.77 5.67
CA ALA A 270 -2.75 -9.44 5.43
C ALA A 270 -2.61 -10.97 5.29
N ILE A 271 -1.55 -11.47 4.65
CA ILE A 271 -1.27 -12.91 4.56
C ILE A 271 -0.98 -13.48 5.96
N LYS A 272 -0.21 -12.76 6.79
CA LYS A 272 0.08 -13.17 8.17
C LYS A 272 -1.19 -13.22 9.02
N GLU A 273 -2.06 -12.21 8.91
CA GLU A 273 -3.34 -12.18 9.62
C GLU A 273 -4.23 -13.36 9.19
N SER A 274 -4.36 -13.59 7.87
CA SER A 274 -5.14 -14.72 7.34
C SER A 274 -4.59 -16.08 7.79
N ASN A 275 -3.27 -16.26 7.82
CA ASN A 275 -2.65 -17.51 8.28
C ASN A 275 -2.84 -17.72 9.79
N LYS A 276 -2.84 -16.65 10.60
CA LYS A 276 -3.12 -16.73 12.04
C LYS A 276 -4.58 -17.09 12.32
N GLU A 277 -5.52 -16.51 11.57
CA GLU A 277 -6.94 -16.85 11.67
C GLU A 277 -7.21 -18.32 11.29
N ALA A 278 -6.51 -18.82 10.25
CA ALA A 278 -6.61 -20.21 9.83
C ALA A 278 -5.98 -21.22 10.82
N ALA A 279 -5.01 -20.78 11.63
CA ALA A 279 -4.37 -21.61 12.65
C ALA A 279 -5.18 -21.75 13.95
N GLY A 280 -6.29 -21.02 14.10
CA GLY A 280 -7.10 -20.97 15.33
C GLY A 280 -6.38 -20.24 16.49
N PRO A 281 -7.11 -19.84 17.55
CA PRO A 281 -6.44 -19.41 18.77
C PRO A 281 -5.68 -20.61 19.34
N GLU A 282 -4.36 -20.49 19.50
CA GLU A 282 -3.61 -21.45 20.31
C GLU A 282 -4.30 -21.54 21.66
N GLU A 283 -4.90 -22.70 21.96
CA GLU A 283 -5.33 -23.04 23.29
C GLU A 283 -4.12 -22.84 24.20
N GLY A 284 -4.20 -21.82 25.06
CA GLY A 284 -3.31 -21.68 26.19
C GLY A 284 -3.43 -22.95 27.01
N GLY A 285 -2.46 -23.85 26.83
CA GLY A 285 -2.35 -25.09 27.56
C GLY A 285 -2.31 -24.79 29.05
N SER A 286 -3.41 -25.08 29.72
CA SER A 286 -3.46 -25.39 31.13
C SER A 286 -2.45 -26.50 31.42
N SER A 287 -1.33 -26.16 32.06
CA SER A 287 -0.65 -27.10 32.94
C SER A 287 -1.09 -26.80 34.37
N SER A 288 -2.25 -27.34 34.74
CA SER A 288 -2.55 -27.60 36.14
C SER A 288 -1.67 -28.77 36.59
N ALA A 289 -0.59 -28.46 37.31
CA ALA A 289 0.16 -29.41 38.11
C ALA A 289 0.03 -29.02 39.59
N LYS A 290 -1.00 -29.62 40.20
CA LYS A 290 -1.14 -30.10 41.60
C LYS A 290 -0.20 -29.54 42.69
N ASP A 291 -0.87 -29.00 43.71
CA ASP A 291 -0.72 -29.32 45.13
C ASP A 291 0.67 -29.72 45.66
N ALA A 292 1.24 -28.84 46.50
CA ALA A 292 1.87 -29.25 47.75
C ALA A 292 1.62 -28.18 48.84
N PRO A 293 1.45 -28.60 50.11
CA PRO A 293 0.79 -27.82 51.15
C PRO A 293 1.75 -26.91 51.92
N LYS A 294 1.21 -25.78 52.40
CA LYS A 294 1.83 -24.93 53.42
C LYS A 294 1.96 -25.71 54.75
N PRO A 295 3.12 -25.73 55.41
CA PRO A 295 3.20 -26.16 56.80
C PRO A 295 2.85 -24.97 57.73
N ASP A 296 1.76 -25.13 58.48
CA ASP A 296 1.52 -24.45 59.75
C ASP A 296 2.13 -25.31 60.88
N GLU A 297 3.08 -24.73 61.62
CA GLU A 297 3.48 -25.09 63.00
C GLU A 297 4.37 -23.92 63.48
N ALA A 298 4.30 -23.34 64.67
CA ALA A 298 3.48 -23.59 65.85
C ALA A 298 3.50 -22.31 66.71
N LYS A 299 2.43 -22.12 67.48
CA LYS A 299 2.32 -21.15 68.58
C LYS A 299 3.47 -21.31 69.57
N SER A 300 4.02 -20.20 70.05
CA SER A 300 4.41 -20.07 71.45
C SER A 300 3.79 -18.80 72.03
N HIS A 301 2.86 -19.00 72.95
CA HIS A 301 2.42 -18.02 73.93
C HIS A 301 3.56 -17.84 74.93
N GLU A 302 3.93 -16.61 75.26
CA GLU A 302 4.37 -16.31 76.62
C GLU A 302 3.87 -14.93 77.03
N ASP A 303 2.93 -14.94 77.96
CA ASP A 303 2.47 -13.81 78.76
C ASP A 303 3.62 -13.19 79.55
N LYS A 304 3.68 -11.85 79.61
CA LYS A 304 3.93 -11.12 80.86
C LYS A 304 3.71 -9.60 80.74
N LYS A 305 2.58 -9.20 81.30
CA LYS A 305 2.46 -8.28 82.47
C LYS A 305 2.80 -6.79 82.30
N SER A 306 1.75 -5.98 82.46
CA SER A 306 1.66 -4.70 83.21
C SER A 306 2.81 -3.69 83.13
N GLN A 307 2.56 -2.52 82.53
CA GLN A 307 2.13 -1.27 83.20
C GLN A 307 1.96 -0.16 82.16
#